data_AF-A0A7C9FTX7-F1
#
_entry.id   AF-A0A7C9FTX7-F1
#
_cell.length_a   1.000
_cell.length_b   1.000
_cell.length_c   1.000
_cell.angle_alpha   90.00
_cell.angle_beta   90.00
_cell.angle_gamma   90.00
#
_symmetry.space_group_name_H-M   'P 1'
#
loop_
_entity.id
_entity.type
_entity.pdbx_description
1 polymer ?
#
loop_
_entity_poly.entity_id
_entity_poly.type
_entity_poly.pdbx_seq_one_letter_code
_entity_poly.pdbx_strand_id
1 'polypeptide(L)'
;MNFSKISAAILVAIAPVVAHAQLNQLLGVIHSVQNAVTQPAQGQPQQPGQDTAQDDQRLVVQAQAQQAGMQQQAQQQEQQNNAAYRAQMEQRAAAGRQQAQRMVADQDAKDIAAYKASQQRGQQEAQQQLDAARKMIGICPDLANAKYNRAEQFIRCRNRGMSEEQEMTYVGGFPLLAQAYLSSMVQDVYEDNVTEPGRGKAITDYYVACADRGTPCARPKW
;
A
#
# COMPACT_ATOMS: atom_id res chain seq x y z
N MET A 1 36.95 -22.71 17.29
CA MET A 1 36.79 -21.42 17.98
C MET A 1 35.71 -20.63 17.26
N ASN A 2 34.72 -20.18 18.04
CA ASN A 2 33.52 -19.48 17.61
C ASN A 2 33.81 -18.01 17.27
N PHE A 3 33.18 -17.47 16.24
CA PHE A 3 32.74 -16.07 16.25
C PHE A 3 31.30 -15.95 15.73
N SER A 4 30.49 -15.34 16.59
CA SER A 4 29.05 -15.15 16.53
C SER A 4 28.59 -14.19 15.44
N LYS A 5 27.46 -14.56 14.81
CA LYS A 5 26.20 -13.81 14.67
C LYS A 5 26.26 -12.29 14.83
N ILE A 6 26.00 -11.55 13.74
CA ILE A 6 25.16 -10.33 13.77
C ILE A 6 24.24 -10.35 12.54
N SER A 7 22.94 -10.44 12.83
CA SER A 7 21.84 -10.15 11.90
C SER A 7 21.82 -8.66 11.55
N ALA A 8 21.66 -8.32 10.28
CA ALA A 8 21.15 -7.03 9.85
C ALA A 8 20.02 -7.28 8.84
N ALA A 9 18.79 -7.11 9.31
CA ALA A 9 17.60 -7.09 8.48
C ALA A 9 17.62 -5.79 7.66
N ILE A 10 17.70 -5.90 6.34
CA ILE A 10 17.54 -4.75 5.43
C ILE A 10 16.04 -4.56 5.21
N LEU A 11 15.46 -3.56 5.87
CA LEU A 11 14.15 -3.01 5.58
C LEU A 11 14.24 -2.22 4.27
N VAL A 12 13.69 -2.78 3.18
CA VAL A 12 13.46 -2.03 1.95
C VAL A 12 12.10 -1.34 2.08
N ALA A 13 12.12 -0.05 2.42
CA ALA A 13 10.94 0.81 2.36
C ALA A 13 10.70 1.22 0.90
N ILE A 14 9.66 0.66 0.26
CA ILE A 14 9.17 1.13 -1.03
C ILE A 14 8.10 2.18 -0.74
N ALA A 15 8.46 3.45 -0.84
CA ALA A 15 7.49 4.55 -0.80
C ALA A 15 6.87 4.75 -2.20
N PRO A 16 5.54 4.81 -2.36
CA PRO A 16 4.94 5.31 -3.58
C PRO A 16 5.11 6.84 -3.67
N VAL A 17 5.68 7.30 -4.78
CA VAL A 17 5.73 8.72 -5.16
C VAL A 17 4.31 9.16 -5.46
N VAL A 18 3.71 9.94 -4.55
CA VAL A 18 2.43 10.63 -4.80
C VAL A 18 2.77 12.00 -5.37
N ALA A 19 2.57 12.15 -6.68
CA ALA A 19 2.59 13.45 -7.35
C ALA A 19 1.28 13.62 -8.11
N HIS A 20 0.31 14.33 -7.53
CA HIS A 20 -0.71 15.08 -8.28
C HIS A 20 -1.11 16.30 -7.45
N ALA A 21 -0.62 17.46 -7.90
CA ALA A 21 -1.12 18.75 -7.48
C ALA A 21 -2.52 18.99 -8.07
N GLN A 22 -3.48 19.44 -7.26
CA GLN A 22 -4.53 20.35 -7.71
C GLN A 22 -4.96 21.23 -6.53
N LEU A 23 -4.41 22.45 -6.53
CA LEU A 23 -5.03 23.62 -5.92
C LEU A 23 -6.43 23.80 -6.52
N ASN A 24 -7.45 23.82 -5.69
CA ASN A 24 -8.65 24.59 -6.00
C ASN A 24 -9.07 25.38 -4.76
N GLN A 25 -8.87 26.68 -4.87
CA GLN A 25 -9.47 27.71 -4.03
C GLN A 25 -10.98 27.55 -4.05
N LEU A 26 -11.65 27.73 -2.92
CA LEU A 26 -12.94 28.41 -2.86
C LEU A 26 -13.18 28.86 -1.42
N LEU A 27 -12.87 30.14 -1.21
CA LEU A 27 -13.46 30.95 -0.14
C LEU A 27 -14.98 30.82 -0.19
N GLY A 28 -15.59 30.56 0.96
CA GLY A 28 -17.04 30.39 1.11
C GLY A 28 -17.51 30.79 2.50
N VAL A 29 -17.21 32.02 2.88
CA VAL A 29 -18.08 32.95 3.63
C VAL A 29 -18.73 32.45 4.92
N ILE A 30 -18.20 32.92 6.04
CA ILE A 30 -18.88 33.02 7.34
C ILE A 30 -19.98 34.09 7.22
N HIS A 31 -21.25 33.70 7.24
CA HIS A 31 -22.36 34.62 7.49
C HIS A 31 -22.98 34.30 8.86
N SER A 32 -22.44 34.95 9.89
CA SER A 32 -23.14 35.22 11.14
C SER A 32 -24.16 36.32 10.88
N VAL A 33 -25.46 36.02 10.97
CA VAL A 33 -26.49 37.07 11.06
C VAL A 33 -27.31 36.81 12.30
N GLN A 34 -26.98 37.60 13.32
CA GLN A 34 -27.83 37.94 14.45
C GLN A 34 -29.08 38.64 13.90
N ASN A 35 -30.27 38.21 14.31
CA ASN A 35 -31.47 39.06 14.36
C ASN A 35 -32.08 38.77 15.73
N ALA A 36 -31.76 39.55 16.77
CA ALA A 36 -32.15 40.95 16.99
C ALA A 36 -33.68 41.12 17.03
N VAL A 37 -34.16 41.07 18.26
CA VAL A 37 -35.47 41.44 18.80
C VAL A 37 -36.01 42.72 18.16
N THR A 38 -37.27 42.70 17.71
CA THR A 38 -38.04 43.92 17.47
C THR A 38 -39.45 43.74 18.03
N GLN A 39 -39.68 44.34 19.19
CA GLN A 39 -41.01 44.62 19.73
C GLN A 39 -41.64 45.78 18.95
N PRO A 40 -42.93 45.73 18.63
CA PRO A 40 -43.74 46.92 18.46
C PRO A 40 -44.49 47.23 19.76
N ALA A 41 -44.24 48.43 20.28
CA ALA A 41 -45.10 49.10 21.24
C ALA A 41 -46.43 49.49 20.57
N GLN A 42 -47.55 49.20 21.22
CA GLN A 42 -48.84 49.83 20.90
C GLN A 42 -49.70 50.00 22.17
N GLY A 43 -49.99 51.27 22.47
CA GLY A 43 -51.32 51.73 22.88
C GLY A 43 -51.75 51.52 24.34
N GLN A 44 -51.65 52.58 25.14
CA GLN A 44 -52.66 52.88 26.17
C GLN A 44 -54.01 53.22 25.51
N PRO A 45 -55.14 52.98 26.19
CA PRO A 45 -55.83 54.12 26.80
C PRO A 45 -56.36 53.89 28.23
N GLN A 46 -56.25 54.94 29.04
CA GLN A 46 -57.17 55.48 30.06
C GLN A 46 -58.00 54.57 31.00
N GLN A 47 -57.72 54.71 32.31
CA GLN A 47 -58.64 54.56 33.46
C GLN A 47 -59.82 55.56 33.40
N PRO A 48 -61.01 55.37 34.06
CA PRO A 48 -61.13 54.94 35.46
C PRO A 48 -62.33 54.01 35.81
N GLY A 49 -62.11 53.14 36.79
CA GLY A 49 -63.15 52.34 37.45
C GLY A 49 -62.59 51.72 38.72
N GLN A 50 -62.66 52.46 39.83
CA GLN A 50 -62.36 51.95 41.17
C GLN A 50 -63.50 51.01 41.59
N ASP A 51 -63.21 49.70 41.61
CA ASP A 51 -63.66 48.73 42.64
C ASP A 51 -63.28 47.25 42.32
N THR A 52 -62.30 46.98 41.45
CA THR A 52 -61.80 45.61 41.17
C THR A 52 -60.27 45.47 41.06
N ALA A 53 -59.49 46.44 41.60
CA ALA A 53 -58.03 46.47 41.43
C ALA A 53 -57.25 45.32 42.12
N GLN A 54 -57.87 44.58 43.04
CA GLN A 54 -57.23 43.47 43.76
C GLN A 54 -57.39 42.12 43.04
N ASP A 55 -58.48 41.93 42.30
CA ASP A 55 -58.70 40.73 41.48
C ASP A 55 -57.88 40.78 40.18
N ASP A 56 -57.70 41.97 39.59
CA ASP A 56 -56.90 42.15 38.37
C ASP A 56 -55.41 41.85 38.61
N GLN A 57 -54.83 42.29 39.73
CA GLN A 57 -53.44 41.97 40.10
C GLN A 57 -53.22 40.48 40.40
N ARG A 58 -54.21 39.80 40.99
CA ARG A 58 -54.13 38.34 41.20
C ARG A 58 -54.18 37.58 39.88
N LEU A 59 -55.00 38.03 38.94
CA LEU A 59 -55.08 37.43 37.60
C LEU A 59 -53.75 37.57 36.85
N VAL A 60 -53.10 38.73 36.90
CA VAL A 60 -51.81 38.99 36.23
C VAL A 60 -50.68 38.15 36.84
N VAL A 61 -50.61 38.03 38.18
CA VAL A 61 -49.61 37.19 38.86
C VAL A 61 -49.82 35.70 38.56
N GLN A 62 -51.08 35.25 38.51
CA GLN A 62 -51.41 33.87 38.16
C GLN A 62 -51.07 33.56 36.70
N ALA A 63 -51.32 34.50 35.77
CA ALA A 63 -50.94 34.37 34.36
C ALA A 63 -49.42 34.33 34.16
N GLN A 64 -48.65 35.16 34.89
CA GLN A 64 -47.19 35.13 34.86
C GLN A 64 -46.61 33.81 35.42
N ALA A 65 -47.16 33.30 36.52
CA ALA A 65 -46.73 32.01 37.08
C ALA A 65 -47.02 30.86 36.11
N GLN A 66 -48.15 30.91 35.40
CA GLN A 66 -48.53 29.90 34.42
C GLN A 66 -47.63 29.96 33.17
N GLN A 67 -47.23 31.15 32.71
CA GLN A 67 -46.23 31.32 31.66
C GLN A 67 -44.83 30.83 32.07
N ALA A 68 -44.40 31.10 33.30
CA ALA A 68 -43.11 30.63 33.81
C ALA A 68 -43.05 29.10 33.90
N GLY A 69 -44.14 28.45 34.33
CA GLY A 69 -44.26 26.99 34.34
C GLY A 69 -44.18 26.38 32.93
N MET A 70 -44.86 26.99 31.95
CA MET A 70 -44.79 26.57 30.55
C MET A 70 -43.38 26.73 29.96
N GLN A 71 -42.66 27.82 30.29
CA GLN A 71 -41.28 28.01 29.84
C GLN A 71 -40.31 26.98 30.43
N GLN A 72 -40.46 26.62 31.70
CA GLN A 72 -39.63 25.58 32.31
C GLN A 72 -39.88 24.20 31.71
N GLN A 73 -41.15 23.86 31.43
CA GLN A 73 -41.48 22.61 30.72
C GLN A 73 -40.92 22.59 29.31
N ALA A 74 -41.01 23.70 28.57
CA ALA A 74 -40.44 23.80 27.23
C ALA A 74 -38.91 23.61 27.26
N GLN A 75 -38.21 24.25 28.19
CA GLN A 75 -36.74 24.09 28.34
C GLN A 75 -36.34 22.66 28.70
N GLN A 76 -37.08 21.98 29.58
CA GLN A 76 -36.80 20.58 29.93
C GLN A 76 -37.02 19.64 28.75
N GLN A 77 -38.09 19.87 27.97
CA GLN A 77 -38.40 19.07 26.79
C GLN A 77 -37.36 19.28 25.68
N GLU A 78 -36.88 20.52 25.51
CA GLU A 78 -35.83 20.85 24.56
C GLU A 78 -34.47 20.26 24.97
N GLN A 79 -34.13 20.26 26.26
CA GLN A 79 -32.94 19.58 26.78
C GLN A 79 -32.99 18.07 26.58
N GLN A 80 -34.13 17.42 26.86
CA GLN A 80 -34.29 15.98 26.60
C GLN A 80 -34.20 15.65 25.11
N ASN A 81 -34.84 16.43 24.25
CA ASN A 81 -34.75 16.24 22.80
C ASN A 81 -33.31 16.42 22.29
N ASN A 82 -32.59 17.42 22.80
CA ASN A 82 -31.20 17.68 22.42
C ASN A 82 -30.25 16.58 22.95
N ALA A 83 -30.49 16.05 24.15
CA ALA A 83 -29.75 14.93 24.70
C ALA A 83 -29.98 13.64 23.91
N ALA A 84 -31.23 13.33 23.55
CA ALA A 84 -31.58 12.17 22.73
C ALA A 84 -30.94 12.25 21.34
N TYR A 85 -30.98 13.42 20.70
CA TYR A 85 -30.34 13.65 19.42
C TYR A 85 -28.82 13.46 19.47
N ARG A 86 -28.14 14.01 20.49
CA ARG A 86 -26.69 13.81 20.67
C ARG A 86 -26.35 12.34 20.91
N ALA A 87 -27.09 11.66 21.78
CA ALA A 87 -26.88 10.24 22.04
C ALA A 87 -27.01 9.40 20.74
N GLN A 88 -27.99 9.71 19.90
CA GLN A 88 -28.16 9.05 18.60
C GLN A 88 -26.97 9.33 17.66
N MET A 89 -26.50 10.57 17.60
CA MET A 89 -25.34 10.94 16.78
C MET A 89 -24.06 10.27 17.27
N GLU A 90 -23.83 10.18 18.58
CA GLU A 90 -22.70 9.48 19.18
C GLU A 90 -22.72 7.99 18.88
N GLN A 91 -23.89 7.34 18.98
CA GLN A 91 -24.05 5.94 18.61
C GLN A 91 -23.73 5.70 17.12
N ARG A 92 -24.20 6.56 16.23
CA ARG A 92 -23.90 6.47 14.80
C ARG A 92 -22.41 6.67 14.53
N ALA A 93 -21.76 7.61 15.21
CA ALA A 93 -20.33 7.85 15.10
C ALA A 93 -19.51 6.66 15.65
N ALA A 94 -19.95 6.02 16.74
CA ALA A 94 -19.32 4.82 17.29
C ALA A 94 -19.47 3.62 16.33
N ALA A 95 -20.67 3.39 15.78
CA ALA A 95 -20.91 2.35 14.79
C ALA A 95 -20.08 2.56 13.51
N GLY A 96 -19.98 3.80 13.03
CA GLY A 96 -19.13 4.15 11.89
C GLY A 96 -17.65 3.88 12.16
N ARG A 97 -17.15 4.20 13.36
CA ARG A 97 -15.78 3.88 13.77
C ARG A 97 -15.52 2.37 13.81
N GLN A 98 -16.45 1.59 14.35
CA GLN A 98 -16.33 0.12 14.36
C GLN A 98 -16.35 -0.46 12.95
N GLN A 99 -17.21 0.05 12.07
CA GLN A 99 -17.27 -0.40 10.68
C GLN A 99 -15.97 -0.06 9.93
N ALA A 100 -15.41 1.14 10.14
CA ALA A 100 -14.12 1.53 9.57
C ALA A 100 -12.99 0.60 10.04
N GLN A 101 -12.94 0.27 11.33
CA GLN A 101 -11.95 -0.67 11.88
C GLN A 101 -12.07 -2.06 11.25
N ARG A 102 -13.28 -2.56 11.04
CA ARG A 102 -13.50 -3.84 10.35
C ARG A 102 -13.04 -3.80 8.90
N MET A 103 -13.34 -2.73 8.17
CA MET A 103 -12.91 -2.58 6.78
C MET A 103 -11.39 -2.49 6.63
N VAL A 104 -10.68 -1.89 7.59
CA VAL A 104 -9.20 -1.89 7.62
C VAL A 104 -8.68 -3.29 7.92
N ALA A 105 -9.20 -3.96 8.95
CA ALA A 105 -8.78 -5.32 9.30
C ALA A 105 -9.02 -6.32 8.15
N ASP A 106 -10.14 -6.19 7.43
CA ASP A 106 -10.45 -7.04 6.27
C ASP A 106 -9.51 -6.76 5.09
N GLN A 107 -9.11 -5.50 4.88
CA GLN A 107 -8.12 -5.13 3.86
C GLN A 107 -6.74 -5.68 4.21
N ASP A 108 -6.28 -5.46 5.45
CA ASP A 108 -5.00 -5.99 5.93
C ASP A 108 -4.94 -7.52 5.80
N ALA A 109 -6.02 -8.22 6.14
CA ALA A 109 -6.10 -9.67 6.01
C ALA A 109 -5.98 -10.13 4.54
N LYS A 110 -6.61 -9.41 3.60
CA LYS A 110 -6.51 -9.68 2.17
C LYS A 110 -5.11 -9.43 1.63
N ASP A 111 -4.47 -8.32 2.03
CA ASP A 111 -3.13 -7.96 1.59
C ASP A 111 -2.09 -8.97 2.10
N ILE A 112 -2.20 -9.39 3.36
CA ILE A 112 -1.34 -10.44 3.93
C ILE A 112 -1.54 -11.76 3.17
N ALA A 113 -2.78 -12.13 2.86
CA ALA A 113 -3.08 -13.34 2.09
C ALA A 113 -2.52 -13.27 0.66
N ALA A 114 -2.69 -12.13 -0.01
CA ALA A 114 -2.16 -11.88 -1.35
C ALA A 114 -0.62 -11.94 -1.38
N TYR A 115 0.04 -11.33 -0.39
CA TYR A 115 1.49 -11.39 -0.24
C TYR A 115 1.98 -12.83 -0.04
N LYS A 116 1.37 -13.60 0.88
CA LYS A 116 1.71 -15.02 1.08
C LYS A 116 1.50 -15.86 -0.19
N ALA A 117 0.39 -15.64 -0.89
CA ALA A 117 0.12 -16.31 -2.17
C ALA A 117 1.14 -15.93 -3.25
N SER A 118 1.59 -14.67 -3.29
CA SER A 118 2.67 -14.23 -4.19
C SER A 118 4.00 -14.90 -3.84
N GLN A 119 4.32 -15.04 -2.56
CA GLN A 119 5.52 -15.72 -2.10
C GLN A 119 5.50 -17.20 -2.47
N GLN A 120 4.37 -17.88 -2.27
CA GLN A 120 4.20 -19.29 -2.66
C GLN A 120 4.32 -19.48 -4.17
N ARG A 121 3.71 -18.61 -4.97
CA ARG A 121 3.88 -18.64 -6.44
C ARG A 121 5.34 -18.43 -6.85
N GLY A 122 6.02 -17.46 -6.27
CA GLY A 122 7.45 -17.24 -6.53
C GLY A 122 8.32 -18.45 -6.17
N GLN A 123 8.01 -19.17 -5.09
CA GLN A 123 8.70 -20.42 -4.75
C GLN A 123 8.43 -21.53 -5.77
N GLN A 124 7.18 -21.68 -6.22
CA GLN A 124 6.82 -22.66 -7.24
C GLN A 124 7.50 -22.36 -8.59
N GLU A 125 7.53 -21.09 -9.00
CA GLU A 125 8.19 -20.64 -10.23
C GLU A 125 9.71 -20.87 -10.16
N ALA A 126 10.34 -20.54 -9.03
CA ALA A 126 11.77 -20.81 -8.83
C ALA A 126 12.09 -22.32 -8.87
N GLN A 127 11.23 -23.14 -8.26
CA GLN A 127 11.37 -24.60 -8.31
C GLN A 127 11.24 -25.13 -9.74
N GLN A 128 10.28 -24.62 -10.52
CA GLN A 128 10.13 -24.98 -11.93
C GLN A 128 11.36 -24.61 -12.77
N GLN A 129 11.96 -23.43 -12.54
CA GLN A 129 13.20 -23.02 -13.22
C GLN A 129 14.37 -23.95 -12.88
N LEU A 130 14.52 -24.33 -11.61
CA LEU A 130 15.55 -25.28 -11.18
C LEU A 130 15.35 -26.66 -11.81
N ASP A 131 14.11 -27.14 -11.86
CA ASP A 131 13.79 -28.43 -12.45
C ASP A 131 13.96 -28.42 -13.98
N ALA A 132 13.66 -27.30 -14.64
CA ALA A 132 13.95 -27.11 -16.06
C ALA A 132 15.46 -27.11 -16.34
N ALA A 133 16.25 -26.38 -15.54
CA ALA A 133 17.70 -26.38 -15.65
C ALA A 133 18.31 -27.78 -15.41
N ARG A 134 17.77 -28.56 -14.46
CA ARG A 134 18.18 -29.95 -14.23
C ARG A 134 17.92 -30.85 -15.44
N LYS A 135 16.80 -30.67 -16.13
CA LYS A 135 16.53 -31.40 -17.38
C LYS A 135 17.59 -31.11 -18.44
N MET A 136 18.05 -29.86 -18.52
CA MET A 136 19.11 -29.48 -19.45
C MET A 136 20.44 -30.17 -19.15
N ILE A 137 20.79 -30.34 -17.86
CA ILE A 137 21.96 -31.15 -17.46
C ILE A 137 21.81 -32.62 -17.91
N GLY A 138 20.60 -33.17 -17.86
CA GLY A 138 20.33 -34.53 -18.36
C GLY A 138 20.55 -34.66 -19.87
N ILE A 139 20.31 -33.60 -20.64
CA ILE A 139 20.56 -33.55 -22.09
C ILE A 139 22.05 -33.37 -22.37
N CYS A 140 22.72 -32.45 -21.68
CA CYS A 140 24.16 -32.25 -21.78
C CYS A 140 24.82 -32.23 -20.38
N PRO A 141 25.42 -33.35 -19.95
CA PRO A 141 26.06 -33.45 -18.63
C PRO A 141 27.24 -32.50 -18.42
N ASP A 142 27.84 -32.00 -19.51
CA ASP A 142 28.98 -31.07 -19.43
C ASP A 142 28.57 -29.73 -18.78
N LEU A 143 27.29 -29.33 -18.81
CA LEU A 143 26.79 -28.15 -18.09
C LEU A 143 27.03 -28.19 -16.58
N ALA A 144 27.10 -29.38 -15.98
CA ALA A 144 27.37 -29.56 -14.56
C ALA A 144 28.79 -30.06 -14.26
N ASN A 145 29.64 -30.18 -15.29
CA ASN A 145 30.97 -30.74 -15.15
C ASN A 145 31.95 -29.67 -14.66
N ALA A 146 32.27 -29.71 -13.36
CA ALA A 146 33.16 -28.78 -12.69
C ALA A 146 34.62 -28.79 -13.20
N LYS A 147 35.00 -29.75 -14.07
CA LYS A 147 36.32 -29.75 -14.72
C LYS A 147 36.46 -28.63 -15.75
N TYR A 148 35.35 -28.14 -16.27
CA TYR A 148 35.31 -27.09 -17.29
C TYR A 148 34.88 -25.77 -16.68
N ASN A 149 35.43 -24.67 -17.19
CA ASN A 149 34.94 -23.33 -16.87
C ASN A 149 33.55 -23.10 -17.52
N ARG A 150 32.81 -22.07 -17.08
CA ARG A 150 31.40 -21.89 -17.47
C ARG A 150 31.19 -21.79 -18.96
N ALA A 151 31.94 -20.95 -19.66
CA ALA A 151 31.78 -20.80 -21.09
C ALA A 151 32.22 -22.06 -21.86
N GLU A 152 33.22 -22.79 -21.37
CA GLU A 152 33.60 -24.08 -21.97
C GLU A 152 32.48 -25.12 -21.85
N GLN A 153 31.72 -25.13 -20.76
CA GLN A 153 30.55 -25.99 -20.60
C GLN A 153 29.50 -25.71 -21.68
N PHE A 154 29.18 -24.43 -21.92
CA PHE A 154 28.30 -23.97 -23.00
C PHE A 154 28.82 -24.39 -24.38
N ILE A 155 30.08 -24.06 -24.71
CA ILE A 155 30.68 -24.42 -26.01
C ILE A 155 30.60 -25.94 -26.27
N ARG A 156 30.89 -26.76 -25.26
CA ARG A 156 30.82 -28.23 -25.39
C ARG A 156 29.41 -28.73 -25.62
N CYS A 157 28.41 -28.14 -24.96
CA CYS A 157 27.02 -28.55 -25.10
C CYS A 157 26.41 -28.09 -26.41
N ARG A 158 26.68 -26.85 -26.82
CA ARG A 158 26.40 -26.40 -28.18
C ARG A 158 26.98 -27.34 -29.24
N ASN A 159 28.25 -27.71 -29.12
CA ASN A 159 28.91 -28.60 -30.08
C ASN A 159 28.25 -29.99 -30.16
N ARG A 160 27.48 -30.38 -29.14
CA ARG A 160 26.65 -31.60 -29.12
C ARG A 160 25.23 -31.38 -29.65
N GLY A 161 24.95 -30.21 -30.22
CA GLY A 161 23.66 -29.88 -30.82
C GLY A 161 22.67 -29.22 -29.85
N MET A 162 23.11 -28.82 -28.65
CA MET A 162 22.26 -28.02 -27.78
C MET A 162 22.01 -26.64 -28.42
N SER A 163 20.78 -26.15 -28.33
CA SER A 163 20.39 -24.83 -28.85
C SER A 163 20.58 -23.73 -27.80
N GLU A 164 20.66 -22.48 -28.26
CA GLU A 164 20.79 -21.32 -27.38
C GLU A 164 19.65 -21.26 -26.36
N GLU A 165 18.42 -21.52 -26.79
CA GLU A 165 17.23 -21.54 -25.90
C GLU A 165 17.36 -22.60 -24.80
N GLN A 166 17.89 -23.78 -25.12
CA GLN A 166 18.14 -24.83 -24.13
C GLN A 166 19.22 -24.42 -23.13
N GLU A 167 20.31 -23.78 -23.59
CA GLU A 167 21.35 -23.28 -22.69
C GLU A 167 20.84 -22.12 -21.82
N MET A 168 20.03 -21.23 -22.39
CA MET A 168 19.34 -20.17 -21.65
C MET A 168 18.34 -20.71 -20.62
N THR A 169 17.68 -21.83 -20.91
CA THR A 169 16.85 -22.55 -19.93
C THR A 169 17.68 -23.05 -18.76
N TYR A 170 18.90 -23.55 -19.01
CA TYR A 170 19.84 -23.89 -17.94
C TYR A 170 20.28 -22.65 -17.15
N VAL A 171 20.56 -21.53 -17.82
CA VAL A 171 20.89 -20.24 -17.17
C VAL A 171 19.76 -19.77 -16.25
N GLY A 172 18.49 -19.97 -16.61
CA GLY A 172 17.34 -19.63 -15.78
C GLY A 172 17.34 -20.28 -14.38
N GLY A 173 18.08 -21.38 -14.17
CA GLY A 173 18.23 -22.02 -12.87
C GLY A 173 19.19 -21.32 -11.90
N PHE A 174 19.88 -20.24 -12.31
CA PHE A 174 20.86 -19.54 -11.48
C PHE A 174 20.27 -18.34 -10.72
N PRO A 175 20.92 -17.83 -9.66
CA PRO A 175 20.55 -16.55 -9.06
C PRO A 175 20.62 -15.42 -10.10
N LEU A 176 19.68 -14.46 -10.05
CA LEU A 176 19.52 -13.38 -11.05
C LEU A 176 20.82 -12.68 -11.45
N LEU A 177 21.67 -12.36 -10.48
CA LEU A 177 22.96 -11.72 -10.75
C LEU A 177 23.85 -12.58 -11.65
N ALA A 178 23.92 -13.89 -11.39
CA ALA A 178 24.66 -14.83 -12.22
C ALA A 178 24.00 -15.04 -13.59
N GLN A 179 22.65 -15.01 -13.65
CA GLN A 179 21.93 -15.17 -14.92
C GLN A 179 22.36 -14.13 -15.96
N ALA A 180 22.55 -12.87 -15.57
CA ALA A 180 22.99 -11.82 -16.49
C ALA A 180 24.33 -12.17 -17.16
N TYR A 181 25.36 -12.50 -16.38
CA TYR A 181 26.68 -12.83 -16.92
C TYR A 181 26.68 -14.15 -17.71
N LEU A 182 25.97 -15.17 -17.23
CA LEU A 182 25.88 -16.46 -17.92
C LEU A 182 25.10 -16.34 -19.23
N SER A 183 24.04 -15.52 -19.29
CA SER A 183 23.31 -15.26 -20.53
C SER A 183 24.18 -14.60 -21.58
N SER A 184 25.03 -13.66 -21.18
CA SER A 184 25.99 -13.03 -22.09
C SER A 184 27.05 -14.02 -22.59
N MET A 185 27.52 -14.95 -21.74
CA MET A 185 28.40 -16.03 -22.20
C MET A 185 27.72 -16.92 -23.24
N VAL A 186 26.46 -17.32 -23.03
CA VAL A 186 25.69 -18.13 -23.98
C VAL A 186 25.52 -17.36 -25.30
N GLN A 187 25.07 -16.12 -25.25
CA GLN A 187 24.92 -15.26 -26.44
C GLN A 187 26.23 -15.14 -27.22
N ASP A 188 27.33 -14.84 -26.54
CA ASP A 188 28.65 -14.74 -27.17
C ASP A 188 29.06 -16.05 -27.85
N VAL A 189 28.83 -17.18 -27.18
CA VAL A 189 29.08 -18.49 -27.78
C VAL A 189 28.28 -18.61 -29.08
N TYR A 190 26.96 -18.46 -29.05
CA TYR A 190 26.12 -18.69 -30.22
C TYR A 190 26.32 -17.67 -31.34
N GLU A 191 26.26 -16.39 -31.02
CA GLU A 191 26.32 -15.29 -31.99
C GLU A 191 27.69 -15.16 -32.66
N ASP A 192 28.80 -15.37 -31.93
CA ASP A 192 30.15 -15.33 -32.51
C ASP A 192 30.58 -16.68 -33.10
N ASN A 193 29.69 -17.68 -33.07
CA ASN A 193 29.95 -19.04 -33.54
C ASN A 193 31.19 -19.69 -32.90
N VAL A 194 31.39 -19.46 -31.60
CA VAL A 194 32.48 -20.09 -30.84
C VAL A 194 32.24 -21.59 -30.70
N THR A 195 33.13 -22.38 -31.29
CA THR A 195 33.08 -23.86 -31.26
C THR A 195 34.30 -24.49 -30.59
N GLU A 196 35.38 -23.75 -30.35
CA GLU A 196 36.58 -24.29 -29.72
C GLU A 196 36.47 -24.25 -28.19
N PRO A 197 36.45 -25.40 -27.47
CA PRO A 197 36.28 -25.41 -26.01
C PRO A 197 37.37 -24.64 -25.26
N GLY A 198 38.60 -24.61 -25.80
CA GLY A 198 39.73 -23.89 -25.22
C GLY A 198 39.52 -22.38 -25.09
N ARG A 199 38.64 -21.79 -25.91
CA ARG A 199 38.30 -20.36 -25.81
C ARG A 199 37.43 -20.03 -24.61
N GLY A 200 36.75 -21.03 -24.02
CA GLY A 200 35.86 -20.85 -22.88
C GLY A 200 36.55 -20.22 -21.67
N LYS A 201 37.86 -20.47 -21.46
CA LYS A 201 38.59 -19.86 -20.33
C LYS A 201 38.62 -18.33 -20.44
N ALA A 202 38.98 -17.80 -21.61
CA ALA A 202 39.06 -16.35 -21.81
C ALA A 202 37.69 -15.67 -21.66
N ILE A 203 36.65 -16.30 -22.19
CA ILE A 203 35.26 -15.84 -22.03
C ILE A 203 34.86 -15.82 -20.56
N THR A 204 35.10 -16.92 -19.85
CA THR A 204 34.75 -17.03 -18.43
C THR A 204 35.50 -15.99 -17.59
N ASP A 205 36.81 -15.86 -17.78
CA ASP A 205 37.65 -14.93 -17.02
C ASP A 205 37.19 -13.48 -17.23
N TYR A 206 36.79 -13.11 -18.47
CA TYR A 206 36.29 -11.78 -18.79
C TYR A 206 35.01 -11.44 -18.00
N TYR A 207 34.01 -12.32 -18.06
CA TYR A 207 32.73 -12.10 -17.39
C TYR A 207 32.83 -12.20 -15.86
N VAL A 208 33.67 -13.08 -15.34
CA VAL A 208 33.96 -13.14 -13.89
C VAL A 208 34.61 -11.83 -13.43
N ALA A 209 35.58 -11.29 -14.17
CA ALA A 209 36.20 -10.02 -13.81
C ALA A 209 35.22 -8.84 -13.80
N CYS A 210 34.21 -8.82 -14.68
CA CYS A 210 33.14 -7.81 -14.60
C CYS A 210 32.24 -8.03 -13.37
N ALA A 211 31.85 -9.28 -13.11
CA ALA A 211 31.01 -9.64 -11.99
C ALA A 211 31.65 -9.26 -10.66
N ASP A 212 32.94 -9.53 -10.49
CA ASP A 212 33.71 -9.18 -9.30
C ASP A 212 33.83 -7.66 -9.10
N ARG A 213 33.82 -6.87 -10.19
CA ARG A 213 33.77 -5.41 -10.14
C ARG A 213 32.36 -4.85 -9.92
N GLY A 214 31.33 -5.67 -10.03
CA GLY A 214 29.93 -5.24 -9.96
C GLY A 214 29.52 -4.33 -11.13
N THR A 215 30.20 -4.43 -12.27
CA THR A 215 29.96 -3.57 -13.44
C THR A 215 29.42 -4.39 -14.61
N PRO A 216 28.53 -3.83 -15.46
CA PRO A 216 28.18 -4.46 -16.72
C PRO A 216 29.42 -4.74 -17.57
N CYS A 217 29.47 -5.88 -18.25
CA CYS A 217 30.48 -6.11 -19.28
C CYS A 217 30.07 -5.42 -20.58
N ALA A 218 31.02 -4.78 -21.26
CA ALA A 218 30.89 -4.55 -22.69
C ALA A 218 30.98 -5.91 -23.41
N ARG A 219 30.30 -6.10 -24.53
CA ARG A 219 30.43 -7.35 -25.29
C ARG A 219 31.69 -7.31 -26.17
N PRO A 220 32.72 -8.14 -25.93
CA PRO A 220 33.83 -8.30 -26.86
C PRO A 220 33.44 -9.28 -27.97
N LYS A 221 34.19 -9.28 -29.07
CA LYS A 221 34.06 -10.31 -30.12
C LYS A 221 35.04 -11.44 -29.85
N TRP A 222 34.55 -12.67 -29.87
CA TRP A 222 35.34 -13.86 -29.58
C TRP A 222 35.89 -14.53 -30.83
#